data_AF-A0A382X4S5-F1
#
_entry.id   AF-A0A382X4S5-F1
#
_cell.length_a   1.000
_cell.length_b   1.000
_cell.length_c   1.000
_cell.angle_alpha   90.00
_cell.angle_beta   90.00
_cell.angle_gamma   90.00
#
_symmetry.space_group_name_H-M   'P 1'
#
loop_
_entity.id
_entity.type
_entity.pdbx_description
1 polymer ?
#
loop_
_entity_poly.entity_id
_entity_poly.type
_entity_poly.pdbx_seq_one_letter_code
_entity_poly.pdbx_strand_id
1 'polypeptide(L)' 'MSNALTLYTPIQCKRIQGGFIVGGTPADSVIMATNQLIEGEIDLCLSGVNHGANL' A
#
# COMPACT_ATOMS: atom_id res chain seq x y z
N MET A 1 -11.61 -7.73 -2.69
CA MET A 1 -10.40 -8.46 -3.09
C MET A 1 -9.68 -8.91 -1.83
N SER A 2 -9.16 -10.13 -1.83
CA SER A 2 -8.48 -10.79 -0.70
C SER A 2 -7.24 -10.00 -0.23
N ASN A 3 -6.88 -10.08 1.07
CA ASN A 3 -5.65 -9.54 1.68
C ASN A 3 -4.38 -10.28 1.22
N ALA A 4 -4.30 -10.62 -0.07
CA ALA A 4 -3.21 -11.39 -0.63
C ALA A 4 -1.93 -10.54 -0.71
N LEU A 5 -0.78 -11.15 -0.45
CA LEU A 5 0.54 -10.55 -0.64
C LEU A 5 1.13 -11.01 -1.97
N THR A 6 1.75 -10.10 -2.72
CA THR A 6 2.46 -10.46 -3.94
C THR A 6 3.86 -10.99 -3.59
N LEU A 7 4.06 -12.31 -3.68
CA LEU A 7 5.32 -12.97 -3.28
C LEU A 7 6.25 -13.30 -4.44
N TYR A 8 5.70 -13.63 -5.61
CA TYR A 8 6.47 -14.26 -6.69
C TYR A 8 6.88 -13.32 -7.83
N THR A 9 6.29 -12.13 -7.89
CA THR A 9 6.61 -11.12 -8.90
C THR A 9 7.12 -9.85 -8.24
N PRO A 10 8.17 -9.21 -8.76
CA PRO A 10 8.64 -7.93 -8.24
C PRO A 10 7.53 -6.87 -8.27
N ILE A 11 7.33 -6.20 -7.14
CA ILE A 11 6.39 -5.09 -7.02
C ILE A 11 7.05 -3.84 -7.59
N GLN A 12 6.43 -3.22 -8.59
CA GLN A 12 6.88 -1.95 -9.15
C GLN A 12 6.28 -0.79 -8.35
N CYS A 13 7.09 0.22 -8.06
CA CYS A 13 6.67 1.43 -7.35
C CYS A 13 7.12 2.68 -8.12
N LYS A 14 6.24 3.69 -8.19
CA LYS A 14 6.53 4.99 -8.80
C LYS A 14 6.19 6.12 -7.84
N ARG A 15 7.16 7.01 -7.59
CA ARG A 15 6.92 8.25 -6.84
C ARG A 15 6.19 9.27 -7.72
N ILE A 16 5.21 9.95 -7.13
CA ILE A 16 4.45 11.05 -7.74
C ILE A 16 4.43 12.24 -6.77
N GLN A 17 3.90 13.38 -7.23
CA GLN A 17 3.65 14.50 -6.34
C GLN A 17 2.62 14.07 -5.28
N GLY A 18 3.02 14.09 -4.00
CA GLY A 18 2.14 13.78 -2.88
C GLY A 18 1.96 12.29 -2.57
N GLY A 19 2.69 11.37 -3.21
CA GLY A 19 2.56 9.94 -2.85
C GLY A 19 3.32 8.96 -3.75
N PHE A 20 2.89 7.70 -3.68
CA PHE A 20 3.45 6.58 -4.41
C PHE A 20 2.34 5.76 -5.07
N ILE A 21 2.59 5.29 -6.29
CA ILE A 21 1.76 4.31 -6.98
C ILE A 21 2.46 2.95 -6.84
N VAL A 22 1.79 1.97 -6.25
CA VAL A 22 2.32 0.62 -6.01
C VAL A 22 1.54 -0.38 -6.87
N GLY A 23 2.26 -1.15 -7.69
CA GLY A 23 1.67 -2.11 -8.65
C GLY A 23 1.20 -3.43 -8.06
N GLY A 24 0.92 -3.49 -6.75
CA GLY A 24 0.51 -4.69 -6.03
C GLY A 24 -0.88 -4.55 -5.40
N THR A 25 -1.14 -5.32 -4.35
CA THR A 25 -2.36 -5.26 -3.56
C THR A 25 -2.36 -4.09 -2.56
N PRO A 26 -3.51 -3.79 -1.90
CA PRO A 26 -3.53 -2.86 -0.78
C PRO A 26 -2.57 -3.25 0.36
N ALA A 27 -2.39 -4.55 0.63
CA ALA A 27 -1.46 -5.02 1.65
C ALA A 27 0.00 -4.73 1.27
N ASP A 28 0.37 -4.98 0.00
CA ASP A 28 1.70 -4.65 -0.52
C ASP A 28 1.98 -3.15 -0.41
N SER A 29 0.96 -2.31 -0.62
CA SER A 29 1.10 -0.86 -0.49
C SER A 29 1.48 -0.44 0.94
N VAL A 30 0.85 -1.05 1.95
CA VAL A 30 1.17 -0.79 3.37
C VAL A 30 2.57 -1.29 3.72
N ILE A 31 2.92 -2.51 3.32
CA ILE A 31 4.24 -3.10 3.62
C ILE A 31 5.38 -2.31 2.96
N MET A 32 5.20 -1.88 1.71
CA MET A 32 6.17 -1.03 1.03
C MET A 32 6.31 0.32 1.73
N ALA A 33 5.20 0.91 2.17
CA ALA A 33 5.22 2.17 2.91
C ALA A 33 6.02 2.07 4.22
N THR A 34 5.75 1.05 5.03
CA THR A 34 6.39 0.89 6.35
C THR A 34 7.86 0.49 6.27
N ASN A 35 8.25 -0.25 5.24
CA ASN A 35 9.60 -0.85 5.19
C ASN A 35 10.57 -0.15 4.23
N GLN A 36 10.07 0.59 3.23
CA GLN A 36 10.91 1.07 2.13
C GLN A 36 10.63 2.50 1.65
N LEU A 37 9.38 2.98 1.70
CA LEU A 37 9.00 4.22 1.00
C LEU A 37 8.87 5.45 1.89
N ILE A 38 8.56 5.27 3.18
CA ILE A 38 8.40 6.36 4.15
C ILE A 38 9.47 6.22 5.23
N GLU A 39 10.15 7.32 5.53
CA GLU A 39 11.11 7.40 6.63
C GLU A 39 10.40 7.79 7.93
N GLY A 40 10.83 7.20 9.05
CA GLY A 40 10.25 7.44 10.37
C GLY A 40 9.15 6.46 10.74
N GLU A 41 8.63 6.61 11.97
CA GLU A 41 7.55 5.76 12.47
C GLU A 41 6.20 6.17 11.87
N ILE A 42 5.37 5.17 11.58
CA ILE A 42 4.00 5.36 11.09
C ILE A 42 3.06 4.94 12.22
N ASP A 43 2.41 5.90 12.85
CA ASP A 43 1.49 5.66 13.97
C ASP A 43 0.07 5.29 13.53
N LEU A 44 -0.33 5.65 12.30
CA LEU A 44 -1.69 5.48 11.81
C LEU A 44 -1.72 5.13 10.32
N CYS A 45 -2.51 4.12 9.96
CA CYS A 45 -2.82 3.76 8.59
C CYS A 45 -4.31 3.97 8.31
N LEU A 46 -4.64 4.79 7.32
CA LEU A 46 -6.00 5.02 6.83
C LEU A 46 -6.14 4.43 5.43
N SER A 47 -7.20 3.64 5.20
CA SER A 47 -7.47 3.00 3.90
C SER A 47 -8.91 3.29 3.45
N GLY A 48 -9.07 3.90 2.28
CA GLY A 48 -10.38 4.24 1.73
C GLY A 48 -10.42 5.61 1.03
N VAL A 49 -11.59 6.23 0.87
CA VAL A 49 -12.94 5.73 1.24
C VAL A 49 -13.40 4.67 0.23
N ASN A 50 -13.81 3.49 0.71
CA ASN A 50 -14.26 2.42 -0.18
C ASN A 50 -15.61 2.74 -0.82
N HIS A 51 -15.76 2.43 -2.11
CA HIS A 51 -17.03 2.55 -2.81
C HIS A 51 -17.90 1.30 -2.56
N GLY A 52 -18.41 1.22 -1.34
CA GLY A 52 -19.17 0.08 -0.83
C GLY A 52 -18.97 -0.07 0.67
N ALA A 53 -19.97 -0.62 1.36
CA ALA A 53 -19.89 -0.82 2.80
C ALA A 53 -18.97 -2.00 3.12
N ASN A 54 -18.10 -1.80 4.11
CA ASN A 54 -17.42 -2.89 4.80
C ASN A 54 -18.28 -3.19 6.04
N LEU A 55 -19.20 -4.16 5.93
CA LEU A 55 -20.08 -4.61 7.01
C LEU A 55 -19.54 -5.87 7.67
#